data_AF-A0A532EJR4-F1
#
_entry.id   AF-A0A532EJR4-F1
#
_cell.length_a   1.000
_cell.length_b   1.000
_cell.length_c   1.000
_cell.angle_alpha   90.00
_cell.angle_beta   90.00
_cell.angle_gamma   90.00
#
_symmetry.space_group_name_H-M   'P 1'
#
loop_
_entity.id
_entity.type
_entity.pdbx_description
1 polymer ?
#
loop_
_entity_poly.entity_id
_entity_poly.type
_entity_poly.pdbx_seq_one_letter_code
_entity_poly.pdbx_strand_id
1 'polypeptide(L)'
;MKQAAATEGPQLSVVDSTLMKRVFYAFATLALLSVAISLGGKWFGRSIAMAGYTDDTTVHEVVIGNNIIAVPANVIRFAQARRDGIASRLDLYLRYPEMDGYSEAARNDFNHTGPSKDIVFLSFEPQMMSRDMSGRFAPIYSALIVKPGTPGP
;
A
#
# COMPACT_ATOMS: atom_id res chain seq x y z
N MET A 1 -87.04 -19.27 16.92
CA MET A 1 -86.46 -18.13 16.17
C MET A 1 -85.52 -17.36 17.08
N LYS A 2 -84.42 -16.86 16.48
CA LYS A 2 -83.41 -15.91 16.97
C LYS A 2 -82.05 -16.50 17.42
N GLN A 3 -81.16 -16.36 16.42
CA GLN A 3 -79.71 -16.43 16.39
C GLN A 3 -79.03 -15.91 17.66
N ALA A 4 -78.08 -16.69 18.17
CA ALA A 4 -77.01 -16.20 19.04
C ALA A 4 -75.92 -15.60 18.15
N ALA A 5 -75.65 -14.31 18.33
CA ALA A 5 -74.57 -13.59 17.69
C ALA A 5 -73.22 -14.09 18.21
N ALA A 6 -72.41 -14.66 17.32
CA ALA A 6 -71.01 -14.94 17.59
C ALA A 6 -70.22 -13.63 17.52
N THR A 7 -69.58 -13.27 18.63
CA THR A 7 -68.69 -12.12 18.73
C THR A 7 -67.33 -12.51 18.14
N GLU A 8 -66.98 -11.99 16.97
CA GLU A 8 -65.62 -12.10 16.42
C GLU A 8 -64.68 -11.18 17.21
N GLY A 9 -63.97 -11.77 18.18
CA GLY A 9 -62.82 -11.11 18.81
C GLY A 9 -61.62 -11.04 17.83
N PRO A 10 -60.72 -10.06 17.96
CA PRO A 10 -59.57 -9.95 17.07
C PRO A 10 -58.67 -11.18 17.25
N GLN A 11 -58.58 -12.02 16.23
CA GLN A 11 -57.64 -13.14 16.21
C GLN A 11 -56.23 -12.56 16.04
N LEU A 12 -55.59 -12.25 17.16
CA LEU A 12 -54.14 -12.03 17.19
C LEU A 12 -53.48 -13.37 16.84
N SER A 13 -53.10 -13.50 15.58
CA SER A 13 -52.22 -14.55 15.07
C SER A 13 -50.97 -14.58 15.94
N VAL A 14 -50.89 -15.59 16.81
CA VAL A 14 -49.70 -15.85 17.63
C VAL A 14 -48.61 -16.27 16.65
N VAL A 15 -47.71 -15.34 16.34
CA VAL A 15 -46.58 -15.59 15.45
C VAL A 15 -45.82 -16.81 15.97
N ASP A 16 -45.73 -17.84 15.13
CA ASP A 16 -45.09 -19.11 15.44
C ASP A 16 -43.71 -18.88 16.08
N SER A 17 -43.54 -19.35 17.32
CA SER A 17 -42.32 -19.11 18.11
C SER A 17 -41.04 -19.64 17.43
N THR A 18 -41.18 -20.66 16.59
CA THR A 18 -40.14 -21.20 15.71
C THR A 18 -39.74 -20.25 14.60
N LEU A 19 -40.70 -19.51 14.02
CA LEU A 19 -40.44 -18.49 13.01
C LEU A 19 -39.72 -17.28 13.65
N MET A 20 -40.18 -16.83 14.83
CA MET A 20 -39.52 -15.77 15.59
C MET A 20 -38.07 -16.13 15.96
N LYS A 21 -37.81 -17.38 16.40
CA LYS A 21 -36.46 -17.86 16.71
C LYS A 21 -35.56 -17.89 15.46
N ARG A 22 -36.06 -18.35 14.31
CA ARG A 22 -35.29 -18.36 13.05
C ARG A 22 -34.90 -16.96 12.62
N VAL A 23 -35.84 -16.01 12.69
CA VAL A 23 -35.60 -14.60 12.39
C VAL A 23 -34.57 -14.00 13.35
N PHE A 24 -34.69 -14.27 14.64
CA PHE A 24 -33.70 -13.84 15.64
C PHE A 24 -32.30 -14.38 15.33
N TYR A 25 -32.17 -15.68 15.03
CA TYR A 25 -30.88 -16.25 14.67
C TYR A 25 -30.31 -15.66 13.38
N ALA A 26 -31.15 -15.36 12.38
CA ALA A 26 -30.73 -14.70 11.15
C ALA A 26 -30.20 -13.28 11.41
N PHE A 27 -30.87 -12.50 12.26
CA PHE A 27 -30.37 -11.18 12.65
C PHE A 27 -29.12 -11.27 13.53
N ALA A 28 -29.05 -12.24 14.43
CA ALA A 28 -27.88 -12.45 15.28
C ALA A 28 -26.64 -12.85 14.46
N THR A 29 -26.79 -13.73 13.47
CA THR A 29 -25.68 -14.06 12.56
C THR A 29 -25.28 -12.88 11.69
N LEU A 30 -26.24 -12.09 11.19
CA LEU A 30 -25.94 -10.88 10.43
C LEU A 30 -25.19 -9.84 11.28
N ALA A 31 -25.59 -9.65 12.53
CA ALA A 31 -24.94 -8.76 13.47
C ALA A 31 -23.51 -9.23 13.80
N LEU A 32 -23.32 -10.53 14.05
CA LEU A 32 -21.99 -11.12 14.27
C LEU A 32 -21.08 -10.95 13.05
N LEU A 33 -21.60 -11.19 11.84
CA LEU A 33 -20.86 -10.95 10.59
C LEU A 33 -20.49 -9.48 10.45
N SER A 34 -21.40 -8.55 10.75
CA SER A 34 -21.14 -7.11 10.70
C SER A 34 -20.01 -6.71 11.66
N VAL A 35 -20.03 -7.22 12.89
CA VAL A 35 -18.97 -6.99 13.88
C VAL A 35 -17.64 -7.59 13.39
N ALA A 36 -17.66 -8.81 12.87
CA ALA A 36 -16.45 -9.47 12.34
C ALA A 36 -15.83 -8.68 11.18
N ILE A 37 -16.65 -8.20 10.23
CA ILE A 37 -16.21 -7.37 9.11
C ILE A 37 -15.69 -6.01 9.61
N SER A 38 -16.35 -5.39 10.60
CA SER A 38 -15.91 -4.11 11.16
C SER A 38 -14.56 -4.20 11.86
N LEU A 39 -14.36 -5.24 12.68
CA LEU A 39 -13.10 -5.49 13.38
C LEU A 39 -11.98 -5.88 12.40
N GLY A 40 -12.28 -6.79 11.47
CA GLY A 40 -11.35 -7.15 10.40
C GLY A 40 -10.98 -5.94 9.56
N GLY A 41 -11.95 -5.12 9.18
CA GLY A 41 -11.76 -3.89 8.42
C GLY A 41 -10.89 -2.85 9.13
N LYS A 42 -10.94 -2.74 10.46
CA LYS A 42 -10.02 -1.84 11.21
C LYS A 42 -8.59 -2.36 11.23
N TRP A 43 -8.41 -3.68 11.38
CA TRP A 43 -7.08 -4.30 11.44
C TRP A 43 -6.40 -4.34 10.08
N PHE A 44 -7.11 -4.81 9.05
CA PHE A 44 -6.62 -4.83 7.67
C PHE A 44 -6.70 -3.44 7.01
N GLY A 45 -7.57 -2.56 7.48
CA GLY A 45 -7.74 -1.21 6.92
C GLY A 45 -6.51 -0.34 7.13
N ARG A 46 -5.77 -0.50 8.24
CA ARG A 46 -4.51 0.25 8.44
C ARG A 46 -3.45 -0.16 7.44
N SER A 47 -3.28 -1.46 7.18
CA SER A 47 -2.30 -1.97 6.20
C SER A 47 -2.73 -1.70 4.75
N ILE A 48 -4.04 -1.75 4.46
CA ILE A 48 -4.59 -1.40 3.15
C ILE A 48 -4.52 0.12 2.90
N ALA A 49 -4.83 0.96 3.91
CA ALA A 49 -4.81 2.42 3.79
C ALA A 49 -3.39 2.99 3.63
N MET A 50 -2.38 2.30 4.19
CA MET A 50 -0.98 2.65 3.94
C MET A 50 -0.55 2.26 2.52
N ALA A 51 -1.30 1.43 1.78
CA ALA A 51 -1.03 1.11 0.36
C ALA A 51 0.43 0.69 0.06
N GLY A 52 1.13 0.11 1.03
CA GLY A 52 2.54 -0.25 0.94
C GLY A 52 3.54 0.78 1.48
N TYR A 53 3.11 2.00 1.82
CA TYR A 53 3.92 2.98 2.55
C TYR A 53 4.21 2.54 3.98
N THR A 54 5.30 3.05 4.53
CA THR A 54 5.67 2.95 5.95
C THR A 54 6.41 4.22 6.32
N ASP A 55 6.25 4.68 7.55
CA ASP A 55 7.03 5.76 8.17
C ASP A 55 8.20 5.22 9.00
N ASP A 56 8.44 3.90 8.96
CA ASP A 56 9.56 3.25 9.64
C ASP A 56 10.90 3.68 9.03
N THR A 57 11.76 4.26 9.85
CA THR A 57 13.09 4.74 9.47
C THR A 57 14.21 3.76 9.82
N THR A 58 13.86 2.53 10.26
CA THR A 58 14.83 1.47 10.51
C THR A 58 15.69 1.24 9.26
N VAL A 59 17.00 1.32 9.44
CA VAL A 59 17.96 1.15 8.34
C VAL A 59 18.13 -0.34 8.06
N HIS A 60 18.01 -0.70 6.78
CA HIS A 60 18.31 -2.04 6.29
C HIS A 60 19.56 -2.04 5.44
N GLU A 61 20.41 -3.05 5.65
CA GLU A 61 21.61 -3.30 4.86
C GLU A 61 21.31 -4.34 3.78
N VAL A 62 21.16 -3.86 2.55
CA VAL A 62 20.87 -4.71 1.39
C VAL A 62 22.13 -4.87 0.55
N VAL A 63 22.53 -6.12 0.33
CA VAL A 63 23.70 -6.47 -0.48
C VAL A 63 23.27 -6.70 -1.92
N ILE A 64 23.74 -5.84 -2.84
CA ILE A 64 23.52 -5.95 -4.29
C ILE A 64 24.86 -6.24 -4.96
N GLY A 65 25.04 -7.47 -5.45
CA GLY A 65 26.32 -7.91 -5.99
C GLY A 65 27.42 -7.89 -4.93
N ASN A 66 28.40 -6.99 -5.08
CA ASN A 66 29.49 -6.77 -4.12
C ASN A 66 29.35 -5.46 -3.32
N ASN A 67 28.22 -4.75 -3.47
CA ASN A 67 27.99 -3.48 -2.79
C ASN A 67 26.96 -3.65 -1.68
N ILE A 68 27.15 -2.91 -0.59
CA ILE A 68 26.19 -2.81 0.52
C ILE A 68 25.48 -1.46 0.37
N ILE A 69 24.15 -1.50 0.37
CA ILE A 69 23.29 -0.31 0.30
C ILE A 69 22.52 -0.25 1.62
N ALA A 70 22.87 0.74 2.46
CA ALA A 70 22.19 1.01 3.72
C ALA A 70 21.12 2.09 3.49
N VAL A 71 19.85 1.73 3.64
CA VAL A 71 18.72 2.64 3.42
C VAL A 71 17.60 2.45 4.44
N PRO A 72 16.90 3.51 4.86
CA PRO A 72 15.72 3.40 5.71
C PRO A 72 14.56 2.61 5.07
N ALA A 73 13.77 1.90 5.87
CA ALA A 73 12.64 1.09 5.41
C ALA A 73 11.56 1.90 4.65
N ASN A 74 11.33 3.14 5.06
CA ASN A 74 10.42 4.09 4.41
C ASN A 74 10.91 4.64 3.06
N VAL A 75 12.16 4.35 2.68
CA VAL A 75 12.74 4.62 1.35
C VAL A 75 12.67 3.38 0.45
N ILE A 76 12.38 2.20 1.00
CA ILE A 76 12.25 0.96 0.24
C ILE A 76 10.81 0.81 -0.27
N ARG A 77 10.66 0.75 -1.60
CA ARG A 77 9.35 0.77 -2.28
C ARG A 77 8.48 -0.43 -1.96
N PHE A 78 9.07 -1.62 -1.89
CA PHE A 78 8.35 -2.86 -1.71
C PHE A 78 8.57 -3.42 -0.31
N ALA A 79 7.48 -3.68 0.42
CA ALA A 79 7.55 -4.18 1.80
C ALA A 79 8.39 -5.46 1.94
N GLN A 80 8.31 -6.37 0.96
CA GLN A 80 9.10 -7.61 0.91
C GLN A 80 10.63 -7.41 0.80
N ALA A 81 11.06 -6.21 0.42
CA ALA A 81 12.47 -5.83 0.34
C ALA A 81 12.97 -5.09 1.59
N ARG A 82 12.12 -4.82 2.59
CA ARG A 82 12.48 -4.17 3.87
C ARG A 82 13.06 -5.19 4.85
N ARG A 83 14.25 -5.69 4.50
CA ARG A 83 14.97 -6.68 5.29
C ARG A 83 16.44 -6.67 4.89
N ASP A 84 17.29 -7.02 5.84
CA ASP A 84 18.71 -7.15 5.59
C ASP A 84 19.02 -8.37 4.72
N GLY A 85 20.17 -8.32 4.05
CA GLY A 85 20.75 -9.45 3.33
C GLY A 85 20.85 -9.25 1.82
N ILE A 86 21.03 -10.37 1.11
CA ILE A 86 21.35 -10.34 -0.32
C ILE A 86 20.08 -10.20 -1.15
N ALA A 87 20.10 -9.29 -2.11
CA ALA A 87 19.04 -9.11 -3.10
C ALA A 87 19.63 -8.96 -4.51
N SER A 88 18.87 -9.40 -5.52
CA SER A 88 19.21 -9.18 -6.93
C SER A 88 18.71 -7.83 -7.45
N ARG A 89 17.90 -7.13 -6.66
CA ARG A 89 17.33 -5.83 -7.00
C ARG A 89 16.85 -5.12 -5.75
N LEU A 90 17.06 -3.81 -5.69
CA LEU A 90 16.48 -2.93 -4.66
C LEU A 90 15.84 -1.72 -5.33
N ASP A 91 14.54 -1.54 -5.12
CA ASP A 91 13.79 -0.40 -5.63
C ASP A 91 13.50 0.60 -4.51
N LEU A 92 13.93 1.83 -4.72
CA LEU A 92 13.75 2.97 -3.83
C LEU A 92 12.81 4.01 -4.44
N TYR A 93 12.25 4.81 -3.56
CA TYR A 93 11.39 5.94 -3.85
C TYR A 93 11.60 6.99 -2.76
N LEU A 94 11.90 8.22 -3.18
CA LEU A 94 12.28 9.28 -2.25
C LEU A 94 11.87 10.63 -2.81
N ARG A 95 11.61 11.56 -1.91
CA ARG A 95 11.25 12.92 -2.26
C ARG A 95 12.50 13.72 -2.60
N TYR A 96 12.41 14.59 -3.59
CA TYR A 96 13.48 15.45 -4.05
C TYR A 96 13.04 16.91 -3.88
N PRO A 97 13.90 17.81 -3.35
CA PRO A 97 15.33 17.64 -3.11
C PRO A 97 15.72 17.08 -1.73
N GLU A 98 14.77 16.82 -0.84
CA GLU A 98 15.06 16.45 0.56
C GLU A 98 15.71 15.08 0.72
N MET A 99 15.57 14.20 -0.28
CA MET A 99 16.10 12.85 -0.33
C MET A 99 15.59 11.96 0.81
N ASP A 100 14.37 12.19 1.30
CA ASP A 100 13.73 11.43 2.37
C ASP A 100 12.63 10.46 1.88
N GLY A 101 12.36 9.44 2.71
CA GLY A 101 11.32 8.43 2.45
C GLY A 101 9.93 8.91 2.86
N TYR A 102 8.96 7.99 2.80
CA TYR A 102 7.59 8.32 3.22
C TYR A 102 7.53 8.77 4.68
N SER A 103 6.74 9.81 4.93
CA SER A 103 6.30 10.24 6.26
C SER A 103 4.86 10.75 6.16
N GLU A 104 4.13 10.77 7.28
CA GLU A 104 2.75 11.29 7.27
C GLU A 104 2.69 12.78 6.87
N ALA A 105 3.72 13.55 7.22
CA ALA A 105 3.84 14.96 6.83
C ALA A 105 4.02 15.14 5.31
N ALA A 106 4.80 14.26 4.67
CA ALA A 106 5.06 14.28 3.21
C ALA A 106 4.04 13.46 2.40
N ARG A 107 2.96 12.98 3.03
CA ARG A 107 1.98 12.08 2.41
C ARG A 107 1.40 12.58 1.10
N ASN A 108 1.20 13.89 0.95
CA ASN A 108 0.64 14.49 -0.26
C ASN A 108 1.56 14.37 -1.47
N ASP A 109 2.88 14.38 -1.25
CA ASP A 109 3.88 14.28 -2.31
C ASP A 109 3.92 12.85 -2.84
N PHE A 110 3.96 11.86 -1.94
CA PHE A 110 3.91 10.44 -2.30
C PHE A 110 2.58 10.02 -2.92
N ASN A 111 1.46 10.64 -2.53
CA ASN A 111 0.16 10.41 -3.16
C ASN A 111 -0.07 11.24 -4.43
N HIS A 112 0.93 12.00 -4.88
CA HIS A 112 0.86 12.79 -6.10
C HIS A 112 -0.30 13.81 -6.12
N THR A 113 -0.76 14.25 -4.95
CA THR A 113 -1.87 15.21 -4.81
C THR A 113 -1.42 16.67 -4.86
N GLY A 114 -0.12 16.93 -4.74
CA GLY A 114 0.48 18.26 -4.85
C GLY A 114 0.63 18.77 -6.29
N PRO A 115 0.96 20.06 -6.46
CA PRO A 115 1.18 20.69 -7.77
C PRO A 115 2.48 20.24 -8.45
N SER A 116 3.50 19.85 -7.68
CA SER A 116 4.79 19.34 -8.17
C SER A 116 4.87 17.82 -8.06
N LYS A 117 5.76 17.21 -8.86
CA LYS A 117 6.01 15.76 -8.88
C LYS A 117 7.44 15.54 -8.45
N ASP A 118 7.61 15.40 -7.15
CA ASP A 118 8.92 15.49 -6.51
C ASP A 118 9.44 14.12 -6.05
N ILE A 119 8.85 13.03 -6.54
CA ILE A 119 9.27 11.67 -6.18
C ILE A 119 10.23 11.12 -7.24
N VAL A 120 11.44 10.76 -6.79
CA VAL A 120 12.45 10.08 -7.60
C VAL A 120 12.40 8.59 -7.30
N PHE A 121 12.38 7.79 -8.36
CA PHE A 121 12.47 6.34 -8.29
C PHE A 121 13.87 5.88 -8.68
N LEU A 122 14.48 5.03 -7.86
CA LEU A 122 15.79 4.45 -8.14
C LEU A 122 15.71 2.94 -8.10
N SER A 123 16.39 2.27 -9.01
CA SER A 123 16.54 0.81 -9.01
C SER A 123 18.02 0.46 -9.00
N PHE A 124 18.43 -0.36 -8.04
CA PHE A 124 19.77 -0.91 -7.94
C PHE A 124 19.74 -2.38 -8.33
N GLU A 125 20.60 -2.78 -9.25
CA GLU A 125 20.75 -4.15 -9.73
C GLU A 125 22.25 -4.51 -9.81
N PRO A 126 22.62 -5.79 -9.68
CA PRO A 126 23.99 -6.24 -9.87
C PRO A 126 24.51 -5.84 -11.24
N GLN A 127 25.74 -5.36 -11.27
CA GLN A 127 26.40 -5.00 -12.51
C GLN A 127 26.65 -6.27 -13.36
N MET A 128 25.99 -6.39 -14.52
CA MET A 128 26.13 -7.57 -15.39
C MET A 128 27.45 -7.59 -16.19
N MET A 129 28.10 -6.44 -16.41
CA MET A 129 29.40 -6.36 -17.10
C MET A 129 30.31 -5.31 -16.45
N SER A 130 31.59 -5.63 -16.25
CA SER A 130 32.59 -4.78 -15.57
C SER A 130 32.80 -3.38 -16.21
N ARG A 131 32.41 -3.21 -17.48
CA ARG A 131 32.39 -1.93 -18.20
C ARG A 131 30.96 -1.60 -18.60
N ASP A 132 30.15 -1.30 -17.60
CA ASP A 132 28.85 -0.69 -17.80
C ASP A 132 29.02 0.60 -18.65
N MET A 133 27.97 1.02 -19.34
CA MET A 133 27.93 2.06 -20.39
C MET A 133 28.66 3.37 -20.05
N SER A 134 28.95 3.64 -18.77
CA SER A 134 29.80 4.75 -18.29
C SER A 134 31.17 4.81 -18.96
N GLY A 135 31.82 3.67 -19.19
CA GLY A 135 33.13 3.61 -19.85
C GLY A 135 33.10 3.90 -21.36
N ARG A 136 31.91 3.99 -21.96
CA ARG A 136 31.72 4.24 -23.40
C ARG A 136 31.65 5.71 -23.76
N PHE A 137 31.55 6.61 -22.78
CA PHE A 137 31.48 8.05 -23.06
C PHE A 137 32.68 8.54 -23.87
N ALA A 138 33.90 8.37 -23.36
CA ALA A 138 35.10 8.83 -24.03
C ALA A 138 35.40 8.11 -25.37
N PRO A 139 35.28 6.77 -25.49
CA PRO A 139 35.63 6.10 -26.75
C PRO A 139 34.52 6.08 -27.81
N ILE A 140 33.24 6.19 -27.44
CA ILE A 140 32.11 6.02 -28.37
C ILE A 140 31.26 7.29 -28.46
N TYR A 141 30.75 7.76 -27.32
CA TYR A 141 29.75 8.85 -27.34
C TYR A 141 30.37 10.22 -27.58
N SER A 142 31.64 10.45 -27.24
CA SER A 142 32.26 11.77 -27.38
C SER A 142 32.39 12.22 -28.85
N ALA A 143 32.45 11.28 -29.78
CA ALA A 143 32.45 11.55 -31.22
C ALA A 143 31.04 11.84 -31.78
N LEU A 144 29.99 11.50 -31.02
CA LEU A 144 28.58 11.65 -31.41
C LEU A 144 27.90 12.88 -30.81
N ILE A 145 28.63 13.67 -30.00
CA ILE A 145 28.11 14.86 -29.34
C ILE A 145 28.72 16.14 -29.93
N VAL A 146 27.90 17.18 -30.05
CA VAL A 146 28.36 18.52 -30.46
C VAL A 146 29.01 19.21 -29.26
N LYS A 147 30.16 19.82 -29.49
CA LYS A 147 30.87 20.65 -28.51
C LYS A 147 30.96 22.10 -29.01
N PRO A 148 30.84 23.11 -28.13
CA PRO A 148 30.58 23.03 -26.69
C PRO A 148 29.13 22.65 -26.38
N GLY A 149 28.89 22.05 -25.20
CA GLY A 149 27.54 21.71 -24.77
C GLY A 149 26.71 22.94 -24.41
N THR A 150 25.39 22.80 -24.44
CA THR A 150 24.44 23.83 -23.99
C THR A 150 24.28 23.79 -22.47
N PRO A 151 24.23 24.92 -21.76
CA PRO A 151 23.91 24.94 -20.33
C PRO A 151 22.56 24.28 -20.05
N GLY A 152 22.48 23.48 -18.99
CA GLY A 152 21.23 22.92 -18.50
C GLY A 152 20.33 23.98 -17.87
N PRO A 153 19.03 23.66 -17.66
CA PRO A 153 18.09 24.53 -16.95
C PRO A 153 18.49 24.78 -15.48
#